data_AF-A0A1H0EYS0-F1
#
_entry.id   AF-A0A1H0EYS0-F1
#
_cell.length_a   1.000
_cell.length_b   1.000
_cell.length_c   1.000
_cell.angle_alpha   90.00
_cell.angle_beta   90.00
_cell.angle_gamma   90.00
#
_symmetry.space_group_name_H-M   'P 1'
#
loop_
_entity.id
_entity.type
_entity.pdbx_description
1 polymer ?
#
loop_
_entity_poly.entity_id
_entity_poly.type
_entity_poly.pdbx_seq_one_letter_code
_entity_poly.pdbx_strand_id
1 'polypeptide(L)'
;MRIRARSGVLTGSRGLLPVAAALVPVLALTAACGSSKKPLTPAQQITKSLLTSKDVPHVAMSPSTATTQLLGGAQRASRPDCQPLADQWSSKPSRYTPLVYTGGVLTDTAAKDKNAKTISLEAIALYKPGQAKSVLDALAAALRTCHGYSTTRGGATSTFTVTPGSASGPRLGDQQVVYTVRDPKLGASGTVLVTVVRAGDATAAYETVRADHKAAALRPAIALKQTAKLRAEQKAG
;
A
#
# COMPACT_ATOMS: atom_id res chain seq x y z
N MET A 1 -30.40 -6.81 43.35
CA MET A 1 -29.58 -6.48 44.54
C MET A 1 -29.26 -4.99 44.48
N ARG A 2 -29.92 -4.17 45.32
CA ARG A 2 -29.71 -2.71 45.42
C ARG A 2 -28.63 -2.46 46.47
N ILE A 3 -27.62 -1.65 46.18
CA ILE A 3 -26.69 -1.15 47.21
C ILE A 3 -26.60 0.36 47.13
N ARG A 4 -26.80 0.96 48.30
CA ARG A 4 -26.98 2.37 48.67
C ARG A 4 -25.71 3.19 48.52
N ALA A 5 -25.90 4.47 48.25
CA ALA A 5 -24.97 5.55 48.56
C ALA A 5 -24.68 5.66 50.06
N ARG A 6 -23.49 6.13 50.41
CA ARG A 6 -23.23 6.83 51.69
C ARG A 6 -22.36 8.06 51.46
N SER A 7 -22.96 9.19 51.80
CA SER A 7 -22.31 10.47 52.10
C SER A 7 -21.54 10.37 53.41
N GLY A 8 -20.41 11.07 53.51
CA GLY A 8 -19.68 11.32 54.74
C GLY A 8 -19.19 12.77 54.75
N VAL A 9 -19.84 13.59 55.56
CA VAL A 9 -19.49 14.98 55.90
C VAL A 9 -18.56 14.94 57.11
N LEU A 10 -17.46 15.69 57.09
CA LEU A 10 -16.82 16.18 58.32
C LEU A 10 -16.37 17.64 58.15
N THR A 11 -16.79 18.41 59.13
CA THR A 11 -16.70 19.85 59.37
C THR A 11 -15.43 20.27 60.10
N GLY A 12 -15.03 21.53 59.89
CA GLY A 12 -14.26 22.35 60.83
C GLY A 12 -12.98 22.92 60.24
N SER A 13 -12.49 24.13 60.53
CA SER A 13 -13.03 25.30 61.23
C SER A 13 -12.11 26.49 60.90
N ARG A 14 -12.72 27.67 60.74
CA ARG A 14 -12.25 29.06 60.94
C ARG A 14 -10.75 29.39 60.84
N GLY A 15 -10.46 30.34 59.94
CA GLY A 15 -9.37 31.30 60.02
C GLY A 15 -9.66 32.51 59.12
N LEU A 16 -10.11 33.63 59.70
CA LEU A 16 -10.17 34.95 59.08
C LEU A 16 -8.81 35.62 59.26
N LEU A 17 -8.29 36.31 58.22
CA LEU A 17 -7.47 37.53 58.24
C LEU A 17 -7.22 37.98 56.76
N PRO A 18 -6.80 39.24 56.50
CA PRO A 18 -7.41 40.06 55.45
C PRO A 18 -6.46 40.46 54.31
N VAL A 19 -7.07 41.05 53.26
CA VAL A 19 -6.52 42.02 52.30
C VAL A 19 -5.26 41.62 51.51
N ALA A 20 -5.46 41.38 50.21
CA ALA A 20 -4.63 41.95 49.15
C ALA A 20 -5.41 41.91 47.82
N ALA A 21 -5.88 43.09 47.39
CA ALA A 21 -6.38 43.28 46.03
C ALA A 21 -5.19 43.23 45.06
N ALA A 22 -5.00 42.08 44.41
CA ALA A 22 -4.11 41.95 43.26
C ALA A 22 -4.98 41.83 42.00
N LEU A 23 -4.90 42.85 41.15
CA LEU A 23 -5.37 42.84 39.77
C LEU A 23 -4.63 41.72 39.02
N VAL A 24 -5.27 40.58 38.86
CA VAL A 24 -4.80 39.51 37.98
C VAL A 24 -5.31 39.81 36.56
N PRO A 25 -4.43 39.90 35.54
CA PRO A 25 -4.89 39.94 34.17
C PRO A 25 -5.61 38.62 33.88
N VAL A 26 -6.88 38.71 33.49
CA VAL A 26 -7.65 37.59 32.95
C VAL A 26 -7.01 37.21 31.61
N LEU A 27 -5.93 36.45 31.67
CA LEU A 27 -5.51 35.59 30.57
C LEU A 27 -6.55 34.50 30.49
N ALA A 28 -7.57 34.74 29.68
CA ALA A 28 -8.42 33.69 29.16
C ALA A 28 -7.50 32.71 28.42
N LEU A 29 -7.04 31.67 29.12
CA LEU A 29 -6.62 30.44 28.50
C LEU A 29 -7.87 29.89 27.80
N THR A 30 -8.04 30.28 26.54
CA THR A 30 -8.80 29.48 25.61
C THR A 30 -8.07 28.14 25.54
N ALA A 31 -8.51 27.21 26.38
CA ALA A 31 -8.23 25.80 26.21
C ALA A 31 -8.76 25.44 24.83
N ALA A 32 -7.90 25.56 23.83
CA ALA A 32 -8.08 24.91 22.56
C ALA A 32 -8.13 23.42 22.89
N CYS A 33 -9.34 22.89 23.07
CA CYS A 33 -9.66 21.49 22.96
C CYS A 33 -9.38 21.06 21.51
N GLY A 34 -8.12 21.14 21.11
CA GLY A 34 -7.60 20.45 19.96
C GLY A 34 -7.62 18.99 20.33
N SER A 35 -8.72 18.31 19.96
CA SER A 35 -8.82 16.87 19.96
C SER A 35 -7.62 16.34 19.19
N SER A 36 -6.54 16.07 19.91
CA SER A 36 -5.26 15.62 19.39
C SER A 36 -5.48 14.21 18.91
N LYS A 37 -5.95 14.08 17.67
CA LYS A 37 -6.14 12.79 17.02
C LYS A 37 -4.77 12.13 17.03
N LYS A 38 -4.66 11.00 17.75
CA LYS A 38 -3.45 10.18 17.78
C LYS A 38 -2.97 9.95 16.34
N PRO A 39 -1.67 10.12 16.05
CA PRO A 39 -1.13 9.83 14.73
C PRO A 39 -1.49 8.42 14.28
N LEU A 40 -1.84 8.26 13.01
CA LEU A 40 -2.17 6.96 12.43
C LEU A 40 -0.95 6.04 12.49
N THR A 41 -1.16 4.76 12.76
CA THR A 41 -0.09 3.77 12.62
C THR A 41 0.26 3.58 11.14
N PRO A 42 1.48 3.10 10.81
CA PRO A 42 1.87 2.80 9.43
C PRO A 42 0.86 1.92 8.69
N ALA A 43 0.28 0.93 9.39
CA ALA A 43 -0.76 0.06 8.83
C ALA A 43 -2.03 0.84 8.48
N GLN A 44 -2.51 1.69 9.41
CA GLN A 44 -3.70 2.51 9.19
C GLN A 44 -3.49 3.51 8.04
N GLN A 45 -2.30 4.10 7.93
CA GLN A 45 -1.95 5.01 6.84
C GLN A 45 -2.11 4.32 5.49
N ILE A 46 -1.47 3.16 5.27
CA ILE A 46 -1.56 2.51 3.96
C ILE A 46 -2.94 1.90 3.69
N THR A 47 -3.66 1.40 4.69
CA THR A 47 -5.04 0.92 4.50
C THR A 47 -5.97 2.06 4.07
N LYS A 48 -5.83 3.26 4.66
CA LYS A 48 -6.60 4.45 4.26
C LYS A 48 -6.27 4.93 2.85
N SER A 49 -5.09 4.59 2.34
CA SER A 49 -4.67 4.94 0.99
C SER A 49 -5.32 4.08 -0.12
N LEU A 50 -5.96 2.95 0.20
CA LEU A 50 -6.60 2.07 -0.78
C LEU A 50 -7.61 2.83 -1.64
N LEU A 51 -7.61 2.58 -2.95
CA LEU A 51 -8.60 3.16 -3.86
C LEU A 51 -10.01 2.70 -3.55
N THR A 52 -10.97 3.57 -3.85
CA THR A 52 -12.40 3.29 -3.85
C THR A 52 -13.02 3.80 -5.15
N SER A 53 -14.29 3.45 -5.40
CA SER A 53 -15.03 3.98 -6.55
C SER A 53 -15.20 5.50 -6.54
N LYS A 54 -15.03 6.16 -5.38
CA LYS A 54 -15.01 7.62 -5.25
C LYS A 54 -13.69 8.23 -5.75
N ASP A 55 -12.61 7.44 -5.75
CA ASP A 55 -11.28 7.90 -6.14
C ASP A 55 -11.07 7.85 -7.66
N VAL A 56 -11.56 6.78 -8.29
CA VAL A 56 -11.47 6.57 -9.75
C VAL A 56 -12.79 5.98 -10.25
N PRO A 57 -13.51 6.67 -11.16
CA PRO A 57 -14.74 6.14 -11.74
C PRO A 57 -14.54 4.80 -12.45
N HIS A 58 -15.54 3.92 -12.36
CA HIS A 58 -15.54 2.56 -12.92
C HIS A 58 -14.54 1.59 -12.31
N VAL A 59 -13.88 1.97 -11.22
CA VAL A 59 -13.00 1.09 -10.45
C VAL A 59 -13.70 0.63 -9.18
N ALA A 60 -13.68 -0.67 -8.95
CA ALA A 60 -14.11 -1.29 -7.71
C ALA A 60 -12.90 -1.95 -7.03
N MET A 61 -12.70 -1.66 -5.74
CA MET A 61 -11.68 -2.30 -4.90
C MET A 61 -12.36 -3.33 -4.01
N SER A 62 -11.84 -4.55 -4.03
CA SER A 62 -12.12 -5.58 -3.01
C SER A 62 -10.87 -5.75 -2.16
N PRO A 63 -10.81 -5.16 -0.95
CA PRO A 63 -9.66 -5.27 -0.08
C PRO A 63 -9.38 -6.73 0.27
N SER A 64 -8.09 -7.08 0.33
CA SER A 64 -7.69 -8.37 0.83
C SER A 64 -7.95 -8.47 2.33
N THR A 65 -8.48 -9.62 2.75
CA THR A 65 -8.74 -9.94 4.16
C THR A 65 -7.64 -10.80 4.78
N ALA A 66 -6.74 -11.36 3.95
CA ALA A 66 -5.64 -12.19 4.39
C ALA A 66 -4.36 -11.87 3.63
N THR A 67 -3.26 -11.70 4.35
CA THR A 67 -1.93 -11.36 3.82
C THR A 67 -1.43 -12.29 2.72
N THR A 68 -1.79 -13.58 2.80
CA THR A 68 -1.44 -14.61 1.81
C THR A 68 -2.15 -14.48 0.47
N GLN A 69 -3.23 -13.69 0.39
CA GLN A 69 -3.96 -13.43 -0.86
C GLN A 69 -3.21 -12.44 -1.76
N LEU A 70 -2.40 -11.56 -1.19
CA LEU A 70 -1.66 -10.54 -1.93
C LEU A 70 -0.25 -11.00 -2.29
N LEU A 71 0.46 -11.52 -1.29
CA LEU A 71 1.86 -11.88 -1.43
C LEU A 71 2.07 -13.33 -1.00
N GLY A 72 2.96 -14.01 -1.72
CA GLY A 72 3.37 -15.37 -1.35
C GLY A 72 4.29 -15.40 -0.15
N GLY A 73 4.65 -16.61 0.30
CA GLY A 73 5.76 -16.79 1.24
C GLY A 73 7.10 -16.37 0.62
N ALA A 74 8.20 -16.66 1.33
CA ALA A 74 9.55 -16.48 0.78
C ALA A 74 9.68 -17.26 -0.54
N GLN A 75 10.34 -16.65 -1.52
CA GLN A 75 10.57 -17.25 -2.83
C GLN A 75 12.05 -17.19 -3.16
N ARG A 76 12.56 -18.20 -3.85
CA ARG A 76 13.93 -18.22 -4.36
C ARG A 76 13.89 -18.34 -5.87
N ALA A 77 14.39 -17.33 -6.56
CA ALA A 77 14.63 -17.41 -7.98
C ALA A 77 15.80 -18.38 -8.24
N SER A 78 15.67 -19.19 -9.28
CA SER A 78 16.73 -20.04 -9.83
C SER A 78 18.00 -19.27 -10.19
N ARG A 79 17.88 -17.97 -10.49
CA ARG A 79 19.00 -17.08 -10.78
C ARG A 79 19.03 -15.89 -9.81
N PRO A 80 20.19 -15.55 -9.22
CA PRO A 80 20.30 -14.44 -8.26
C PRO A 80 19.93 -13.06 -8.84
N ASP A 81 20.25 -12.79 -10.11
CA ASP A 81 19.92 -11.54 -10.80
C ASP A 81 18.41 -11.35 -11.01
N CYS A 82 17.65 -12.44 -11.00
CA CYS A 82 16.19 -12.44 -11.06
C CYS A 82 15.51 -12.35 -9.68
N GLN A 83 16.26 -12.44 -8.58
CA GLN A 83 15.68 -12.45 -7.23
C GLN A 83 14.79 -11.22 -6.93
N PRO A 84 15.11 -9.97 -7.37
CA PRO A 84 14.23 -8.83 -7.16
C PRO A 84 12.83 -8.99 -7.78
N LEU A 85 12.69 -9.73 -8.88
CA LEU A 85 11.39 -10.01 -9.51
C LEU A 85 10.56 -11.00 -8.67
N ALA A 86 11.20 -12.01 -8.08
CA ALA A 86 10.54 -12.95 -7.17
C ALA A 86 10.19 -12.30 -5.82
N ASP A 87 11.08 -11.48 -5.28
CA ASP A 87 10.90 -10.76 -4.02
C ASP A 87 9.72 -9.77 -4.08
N GLN A 88 9.45 -9.16 -5.24
CA GLN A 88 8.33 -8.22 -5.43
C GLN A 88 6.96 -8.81 -5.03
N TRP A 89 6.79 -10.13 -5.17
CA TRP A 89 5.55 -10.84 -4.87
C TRP A 89 5.65 -11.74 -3.64
N SER A 90 6.60 -11.42 -2.75
CA SER A 90 6.84 -12.13 -1.50
C SER A 90 6.53 -11.28 -0.28
N SER A 91 5.89 -11.88 0.71
CA SER A 91 5.73 -11.32 2.07
C SER A 91 7.01 -11.38 2.90
N LYS A 92 8.02 -12.14 2.43
CA LYS A 92 9.32 -12.33 3.08
C LYS A 92 10.43 -12.20 2.02
N PRO A 93 10.59 -11.02 1.39
CA PRO A 93 11.62 -10.81 0.39
C PRO A 93 13.01 -10.93 1.02
N SER A 94 13.99 -11.33 0.23
CA SER A 94 15.34 -11.64 0.70
C SER A 94 16.13 -10.44 1.23
N ARG A 95 15.81 -9.20 0.77
CA ARG A 95 16.63 -8.01 1.03
C ARG A 95 15.90 -6.84 1.68
N TYR A 96 14.71 -6.49 1.21
CA TYR A 96 13.98 -5.29 1.65
C TYR A 96 12.59 -5.66 2.14
N THR A 97 12.47 -5.95 3.44
CA THR A 97 11.18 -6.30 4.06
C THR A 97 10.32 -5.05 4.26
N PRO A 98 9.08 -5.00 3.73
CA PRO A 98 8.13 -3.94 4.06
C PRO A 98 7.88 -3.87 5.58
N LEU A 99 7.74 -2.67 6.11
CA LEU A 99 7.23 -2.47 7.48
C LEU A 99 5.81 -2.99 7.62
N VAL A 100 5.00 -2.75 6.58
CA VAL A 100 3.63 -3.22 6.47
C VAL A 100 3.23 -3.20 5.00
N TYR A 101 2.29 -4.05 4.62
CA TYR A 101 1.66 -4.05 3.32
C TYR A 101 0.16 -4.27 3.43
N THR A 102 -0.57 -3.83 2.42
CA THR A 102 -2.02 -3.97 2.25
C THR A 102 -2.32 -4.05 0.75
N GLY A 103 -3.56 -4.28 0.37
CA GLY A 103 -3.91 -4.34 -1.04
C GLY A 103 -5.27 -4.97 -1.26
N GLY A 104 -5.55 -5.32 -2.51
CA GLY A 104 -6.79 -5.98 -2.89
C GLY A 104 -6.89 -6.18 -4.39
N VAL A 105 -8.08 -6.60 -4.83
CA VAL A 105 -8.38 -6.74 -6.25
C VAL A 105 -9.08 -5.48 -6.74
N LEU A 106 -8.48 -4.82 -7.72
CA LEU A 106 -9.07 -3.73 -8.48
C LEU A 106 -9.72 -4.26 -9.75
N THR A 107 -11.01 -4.01 -9.92
CA THR A 107 -11.71 -4.28 -11.18
C THR A 107 -12.02 -2.97 -11.87
N ASP A 108 -11.47 -2.77 -13.07
CA ASP A 108 -11.75 -1.64 -13.94
C ASP A 108 -12.76 -2.06 -15.03
N THR A 109 -13.91 -1.41 -14.99
CA THR A 109 -15.05 -1.65 -15.90
C THR A 109 -15.25 -0.54 -16.92
N ALA A 110 -14.26 0.35 -17.10
CA ALA A 110 -14.35 1.45 -18.07
C ALA A 110 -14.34 1.00 -19.54
N ALA A 111 -13.90 -0.22 -19.84
CA ALA A 111 -13.91 -0.76 -21.20
C ALA A 111 -15.35 -0.86 -21.73
N LYS A 112 -15.58 -0.41 -22.97
CA LYS A 112 -16.89 -0.54 -23.65
C LYS A 112 -17.29 -2.00 -23.84
N ASP A 113 -16.31 -2.84 -24.16
CA ASP A 113 -16.50 -4.29 -24.22
C ASP A 113 -16.62 -4.85 -22.80
N LYS A 114 -17.81 -5.34 -22.46
CA LYS A 114 -18.13 -5.90 -21.14
C LYS A 114 -17.34 -7.18 -20.82
N ASN A 115 -16.77 -7.83 -21.83
CA ASN A 115 -15.91 -9.01 -21.68
C ASN A 115 -14.43 -8.64 -21.51
N ALA A 116 -14.06 -7.38 -21.77
CA ALA A 116 -12.69 -6.87 -21.67
C ALA A 116 -12.38 -6.19 -20.31
N LYS A 117 -13.00 -6.67 -19.22
CA LYS A 117 -12.73 -6.13 -17.88
C LYS A 117 -11.25 -6.30 -17.54
N THR A 118 -10.66 -5.25 -17.00
CA THR A 118 -9.27 -5.29 -16.53
C THR A 118 -9.29 -5.54 -15.02
N ILE A 119 -8.54 -6.55 -14.59
CA ILE A 119 -8.48 -6.97 -13.19
C ILE A 119 -7.02 -6.81 -12.76
N SER A 120 -6.79 -6.09 -11.67
CA SER A 120 -5.46 -5.92 -11.10
C SER A 120 -5.42 -6.42 -9.67
N LEU A 121 -4.49 -7.29 -9.34
CA LEU A 121 -4.07 -7.47 -7.95
C LEU A 121 -3.18 -6.28 -7.59
N GLU A 122 -3.60 -5.48 -6.63
CA GLU A 122 -2.81 -4.37 -6.08
C GLU A 122 -2.17 -4.78 -4.76
N ALA A 123 -0.86 -4.56 -4.64
CA ALA A 123 -0.11 -4.67 -3.40
C ALA A 123 0.59 -3.33 -3.10
N ILE A 124 0.22 -2.72 -1.97
CA ILE A 124 0.82 -1.50 -1.44
C ILE A 124 1.73 -1.90 -0.29
N ALA A 125 2.99 -1.45 -0.33
CA ALA A 125 3.97 -1.73 0.71
C ALA A 125 4.62 -0.43 1.18
N LEU A 126 4.76 -0.28 2.50
CA LEU A 126 5.50 0.82 3.12
C LEU A 126 6.83 0.29 3.65
N TYR A 127 7.90 1.05 3.44
CA TYR A 127 9.25 0.67 3.82
C TYR A 127 9.88 1.68 4.78
N LYS A 128 11.06 1.35 5.29
CA LYS A 128 11.90 2.35 5.97
C LYS A 128 12.34 3.44 4.97
N PRO A 129 12.73 4.64 5.46
CA PRO A 129 13.23 5.70 4.61
C PRO A 129 14.27 5.25 3.59
N GLY A 130 14.03 5.55 2.31
CA GLY A 130 14.91 5.23 1.18
C GLY A 130 14.88 3.78 0.70
N GLN A 131 14.26 2.85 1.45
CA GLN A 131 14.22 1.44 1.04
C GLN A 131 13.27 1.21 -0.14
N ALA A 132 12.15 1.94 -0.24
CA ALA A 132 11.26 1.83 -1.41
C ALA A 132 11.98 2.19 -2.72
N LYS A 133 12.87 3.20 -2.67
CA LYS A 133 13.73 3.54 -3.81
C LYS A 133 14.67 2.38 -4.15
N SER A 134 15.31 1.81 -3.11
CA SER A 134 16.23 0.68 -3.27
C SER A 134 15.55 -0.56 -3.86
N VAL A 135 14.29 -0.82 -3.51
CA VAL A 135 13.47 -1.88 -4.11
C VAL A 135 13.28 -1.66 -5.61
N LEU A 136 12.83 -0.46 -6.02
CA LEU A 136 12.62 -0.18 -7.45
C LEU A 136 13.91 -0.11 -8.25
N ASP A 137 15.00 0.39 -7.66
CA ASP A 137 16.32 0.38 -8.30
C ASP A 137 16.80 -1.06 -8.56
N ALA A 138 16.62 -1.95 -7.58
CA ALA A 138 16.95 -3.37 -7.73
C ALA A 138 16.06 -4.05 -8.77
N LEU A 139 14.77 -3.76 -8.79
CA LEU A 139 13.84 -4.28 -9.78
C LEU A 139 14.17 -3.80 -11.21
N ALA A 140 14.47 -2.51 -11.37
CA ALA A 140 14.90 -1.94 -12.64
C ALA A 140 16.27 -2.49 -13.11
N ALA A 141 17.16 -2.85 -12.18
CA ALA A 141 18.41 -3.53 -12.51
C ALA A 141 18.16 -4.98 -12.95
N ALA A 142 17.31 -5.72 -12.24
CA ALA A 142 16.93 -7.09 -12.59
C ALA A 142 16.30 -7.16 -13.99
N LEU A 143 15.40 -6.23 -14.33
CA LEU A 143 14.75 -6.19 -15.64
C LEU A 143 15.72 -6.00 -16.83
N ARG A 144 16.94 -5.50 -16.60
CA ARG A 144 17.95 -5.37 -17.68
C ARG A 144 18.63 -6.68 -18.05
N THR A 145 18.55 -7.70 -17.20
CA THR A 145 19.37 -8.93 -17.32
C THR A 145 18.55 -10.22 -17.13
N CYS A 146 17.47 -10.15 -16.36
CA CYS A 146 16.56 -11.25 -16.11
C CYS A 146 15.42 -11.26 -17.13
N HIS A 147 15.53 -12.14 -18.12
CA HIS A 147 14.47 -12.39 -19.12
C HIS A 147 13.67 -13.67 -18.85
N GLY A 148 14.02 -14.39 -17.79
CA GLY A 148 13.26 -15.55 -17.33
C GLY A 148 13.88 -16.19 -16.11
N TYR A 149 13.03 -16.76 -15.26
CA TYR A 149 13.42 -17.42 -14.03
C TYR A 149 12.39 -18.47 -13.63
N SER A 150 12.85 -19.50 -12.94
CA SER A 150 11.99 -20.39 -12.17
C SER A 150 11.99 -20.03 -10.68
N THR A 151 10.89 -20.28 -9.99
CA THR A 151 10.72 -20.15 -8.53
C THR A 151 9.96 -21.35 -7.99
N THR A 152 10.29 -21.77 -6.77
CA THR A 152 9.59 -22.87 -6.09
C THR A 152 8.78 -22.32 -4.93
N ARG A 153 7.47 -22.63 -4.90
CA ARG A 153 6.54 -22.25 -3.83
C ARG A 153 5.71 -23.47 -3.42
N GLY A 154 5.75 -23.84 -2.15
CA GLY A 154 4.96 -24.96 -1.62
C GLY A 154 5.26 -26.30 -2.32
N GLY A 155 6.50 -26.52 -2.74
CA GLY A 155 6.92 -27.72 -3.47
C GLY A 155 6.65 -27.70 -4.99
N ALA A 156 5.91 -26.71 -5.50
CA ALA A 156 5.66 -26.54 -6.93
C ALA A 156 6.65 -25.54 -7.54
N THR A 157 7.27 -25.92 -8.67
CA THR A 157 8.16 -25.04 -9.44
C THR A 157 7.42 -24.45 -10.64
N SER A 158 7.36 -23.12 -10.68
CA SER A 158 6.85 -22.34 -11.81
C SER A 158 8.01 -21.71 -12.56
N THR A 159 7.90 -21.62 -13.88
CA THR A 159 8.88 -20.96 -14.75
C THR A 159 8.21 -19.77 -15.40
N PHE A 160 8.90 -18.64 -15.45
CA PHE A 160 8.40 -17.40 -15.99
C PHE A 160 9.35 -16.84 -17.04
N THR A 161 8.78 -16.28 -18.09
CA THR A 161 9.47 -15.38 -19.03
C THR A 161 9.16 -13.94 -18.63
N VAL A 162 10.16 -13.07 -18.71
CA VAL A 162 10.06 -11.67 -18.31
C VAL A 162 10.44 -10.78 -19.48
N THR A 163 9.54 -9.87 -19.84
CA THR A 163 9.78 -8.89 -20.90
C THR A 163 9.66 -7.49 -20.32
N PRO A 164 10.74 -6.70 -20.28
CA PRO A 164 10.69 -5.31 -19.86
C PRO A 164 9.73 -4.51 -20.76
N GLY A 165 8.88 -3.69 -20.13
CA GLY A 165 8.04 -2.73 -20.83
C GLY A 165 8.71 -1.37 -20.91
N SER A 166 8.35 -0.60 -21.93
CA SER A 166 8.69 0.82 -21.96
C SER A 166 7.78 1.57 -20.99
N ALA A 167 8.35 2.42 -20.14
CA ALA A 167 7.58 3.44 -19.41
C ALA A 167 7.17 4.60 -20.35
N SER A 168 6.62 4.26 -21.52
CA SER A 168 6.09 5.22 -22.48
C SER A 168 4.71 5.66 -21.99
N GLY A 169 4.63 6.85 -21.41
CA GLY A 169 3.38 7.37 -20.84
C GLY A 169 3.63 8.42 -19.76
N PRO A 170 2.58 8.86 -19.06
CA PRO A 170 2.72 9.80 -17.96
C PRO A 170 3.56 9.18 -16.84
N ARG A 171 4.35 10.01 -16.18
CA ARG A 171 5.06 9.63 -14.96
C ARG A 171 4.04 9.37 -13.85
N LEU A 172 3.93 8.11 -13.41
CA LEU A 172 2.92 7.65 -12.47
C LEU A 172 3.29 7.94 -11.01
N GLY A 173 4.57 8.14 -10.71
CA GLY A 173 5.09 8.44 -9.38
C GLY A 173 6.55 8.91 -9.38
N ASP A 174 7.23 8.80 -8.26
CA ASP A 174 8.63 9.21 -8.15
C ASP A 174 9.55 8.33 -9.01
N GLN A 175 9.25 7.04 -9.06
CA GLN A 175 9.87 6.04 -9.93
C GLN A 175 8.80 5.05 -10.38
N GLN A 176 8.99 4.44 -11.54
CA GLN A 176 8.12 3.37 -12.02
C GLN A 176 8.92 2.33 -12.83
N VAL A 177 8.44 1.10 -12.80
CA VAL A 177 8.85 0.05 -13.74
C VAL A 177 7.61 -0.64 -14.29
N VAL A 178 7.70 -1.08 -15.53
CA VAL A 178 6.64 -1.81 -16.23
C VAL A 178 7.29 -2.99 -16.93
N TYR A 179 6.67 -4.16 -16.84
CA TYR A 179 7.15 -5.38 -17.49
C TYR A 179 6.00 -6.38 -17.62
N THR A 180 6.14 -7.38 -18.46
CA THR A 180 5.24 -8.53 -18.49
C THR A 180 5.93 -9.75 -17.90
N VAL A 181 5.14 -10.57 -17.22
CA VAL A 181 5.53 -11.90 -16.75
C VAL A 181 4.62 -12.90 -17.43
N ARG A 182 5.18 -13.98 -17.96
CA ARG A 182 4.43 -15.03 -18.62
C ARG A 182 4.79 -16.40 -18.05
N ASP A 183 3.79 -17.15 -17.60
CA ASP A 183 3.93 -18.61 -17.45
C ASP A 183 3.73 -19.26 -18.83
N PRO A 184 4.77 -19.85 -19.45
CA PRO A 184 4.65 -20.45 -20.78
C PRO A 184 3.68 -21.63 -20.81
N LYS A 185 3.45 -22.33 -19.68
CA LYS A 185 2.52 -23.46 -19.60
C LYS A 185 1.06 -23.03 -19.73
N LEU A 186 0.76 -21.77 -19.45
CA LEU A 186 -0.60 -21.21 -19.46
C LEU A 186 -0.91 -20.42 -20.75
N GLY A 187 -0.01 -20.44 -21.74
CA GLY A 187 -0.22 -19.77 -23.02
C GLY A 187 -0.45 -18.26 -22.87
N ALA A 188 -1.45 -17.72 -23.58
CA ALA A 188 -1.80 -16.29 -23.51
C ALA A 188 -2.43 -15.92 -22.16
N SER A 189 -3.24 -16.83 -21.58
CA SER A 189 -3.89 -16.65 -20.27
C SER A 189 -2.90 -16.52 -19.11
N GLY A 190 -1.66 -16.98 -19.30
CA GLY A 190 -0.57 -16.85 -18.34
C GLY A 190 0.21 -15.54 -18.39
N THR A 191 -0.19 -14.58 -19.24
CA THR A 191 0.53 -13.31 -19.40
C THR A 191 -0.08 -12.24 -18.50
N VAL A 192 0.76 -11.66 -17.64
CA VAL A 192 0.41 -10.62 -16.68
C VAL A 192 1.21 -9.36 -16.99
N LEU A 193 0.55 -8.21 -17.06
CA LEU A 193 1.23 -6.92 -17.04
C LEU A 193 1.53 -6.55 -15.59
N VAL A 194 2.80 -6.29 -15.28
CA VAL A 194 3.21 -5.76 -13.99
C VAL A 194 3.56 -4.29 -14.12
N THR A 195 2.97 -3.47 -13.25
CA THR A 195 3.35 -2.06 -13.06
C THR A 195 3.69 -1.84 -11.59
N VAL A 196 4.87 -1.31 -11.30
CA VAL A 196 5.25 -0.94 -9.92
C VAL A 196 5.62 0.53 -9.89
N VAL A 197 5.01 1.27 -8.97
CA VAL A 197 5.20 2.72 -8.80
C VAL A 197 5.65 3.02 -7.39
N ARG A 198 6.62 3.92 -7.23
CA ARG A 198 7.04 4.44 -5.93
C ARG A 198 6.48 5.83 -5.68
N ALA A 199 6.03 6.05 -4.45
CA ALA A 199 5.62 7.34 -3.91
C ALA A 199 6.26 7.51 -2.53
N GLY A 200 7.29 8.36 -2.40
CA GLY A 200 8.09 8.48 -1.18
C GLY A 200 8.68 7.13 -0.76
N ASP A 201 8.36 6.70 0.46
CA ASP A 201 8.81 5.44 1.06
C ASP A 201 7.81 4.28 0.90
N ALA A 202 6.82 4.44 0.02
CA ALA A 202 5.86 3.39 -0.32
C ALA A 202 5.93 2.98 -1.79
N THR A 203 5.54 1.75 -2.08
CA THR A 203 5.31 1.24 -3.44
C THR A 203 3.87 0.79 -3.61
N ALA A 204 3.31 0.97 -4.81
CA ALA A 204 2.10 0.28 -5.27
C ALA A 204 2.47 -0.58 -6.49
N ALA A 205 2.25 -1.88 -6.38
CA ALA A 205 2.47 -2.86 -7.42
C ALA A 205 1.13 -3.41 -7.92
N TYR A 206 1.02 -3.59 -9.23
CA TYR A 206 -0.18 -4.08 -9.92
C TYR A 206 0.18 -5.29 -10.77
N GLU A 207 -0.47 -6.42 -10.56
CA GLU A 207 -0.53 -7.52 -11.55
C GLU A 207 -1.85 -7.41 -12.30
N THR A 208 -1.78 -6.93 -13.55
CA THR A 208 -2.94 -6.61 -14.36
C THR A 208 -3.15 -7.65 -15.46
N VAL A 209 -4.36 -8.18 -15.52
CA VAL A 209 -4.84 -9.10 -16.56
C VAL A 209 -6.14 -8.59 -17.16
N ARG A 210 -6.53 -9.15 -18.30
CA ARG A 210 -7.87 -8.97 -18.87
C ARG A 210 -8.65 -10.26 -18.85
N ALA A 211 -9.95 -10.14 -18.63
CA ALA A 211 -10.88 -11.27 -18.63
C ALA A 211 -10.96 -12.00 -19.98
N ASP A 212 -10.67 -11.32 -21.10
CA ASP A 212 -10.62 -11.90 -22.45
C ASP A 212 -9.23 -12.40 -22.87
N HIS A 213 -8.27 -12.47 -21.93
CA HIS A 213 -6.90 -12.95 -22.13
C HIS A 213 -6.08 -12.22 -23.21
N LYS A 214 -6.53 -11.04 -23.64
CA LYS A 214 -5.73 -10.14 -24.50
C LYS A 214 -4.72 -9.37 -23.65
N ALA A 215 -3.78 -8.72 -24.34
CA ALA A 215 -2.80 -7.83 -23.71
C ALA A 215 -3.51 -6.81 -22.80
N ALA A 216 -3.10 -6.83 -21.54
CA ALA A 216 -3.65 -5.97 -20.50
C ALA A 216 -2.98 -4.59 -20.51
N ALA A 217 -3.69 -3.58 -20.01
CA ALA A 217 -3.17 -2.24 -19.81
C ALA A 217 -3.71 -1.70 -18.48
N LEU A 218 -2.85 -1.07 -17.69
CA LEU A 218 -3.28 -0.36 -16.48
C LEU A 218 -3.68 1.07 -16.86
N ARG A 219 -4.91 1.47 -16.56
CA ARG A 219 -5.37 2.84 -16.81
C ARG A 219 -4.57 3.82 -15.93
N PRO A 220 -3.87 4.84 -16.50
CA PRO A 220 -2.98 5.71 -15.72
C PRO A 220 -3.63 6.42 -14.53
N ALA A 221 -4.93 6.75 -14.64
CA ALA A 221 -5.68 7.38 -13.57
C ALA A 221 -5.68 6.57 -12.26
N ILE A 222 -5.61 5.24 -12.34
CA ILE A 222 -5.53 4.34 -11.18
C ILE A 222 -4.23 4.58 -10.42
N ALA A 223 -3.09 4.39 -11.09
CA ALA A 223 -1.78 4.52 -10.47
C ALA A 223 -1.47 5.97 -10.02
N LEU A 224 -1.90 6.97 -10.79
CA LEU A 224 -1.76 8.38 -10.42
C LEU A 224 -2.53 8.71 -9.14
N LYS A 225 -3.78 8.23 -9.04
CA LYS A 225 -4.61 8.47 -7.86
C LYS A 225 -4.07 7.73 -6.64
N GLN A 226 -3.63 6.48 -6.79
CA GLN A 226 -3.00 5.74 -5.69
C GLN A 226 -1.74 6.45 -5.18
N THR A 227 -0.87 6.88 -6.09
CA THR A 227 0.34 7.67 -5.75
C THR A 227 -0.01 8.93 -4.98
N ALA A 228 -1.05 9.66 -5.40
CA ALA A 228 -1.50 10.86 -4.69
C ALA A 228 -1.97 10.55 -3.26
N LYS A 229 -2.73 9.46 -3.06
CA LYS A 229 -3.17 9.03 -1.72
C LYS A 229 -1.98 8.62 -0.84
N LEU A 230 -1.04 7.85 -1.37
CA LEU A 230 0.17 7.46 -0.64
C LEU A 230 0.98 8.66 -0.16
N ARG A 231 1.16 9.67 -1.03
CA ARG A 231 1.84 10.93 -0.65
C ARG A 231 1.08 11.70 0.42
N ALA A 232 -0.26 11.70 0.38
CA ALA A 232 -1.07 12.40 1.38
C ALA A 232 -0.91 11.75 2.77
N GLU A 233 -0.92 10.42 2.85
CA GLU A 233 -0.79 9.72 4.13
C GLU A 233 0.62 9.82 4.71
N GLN A 234 1.67 9.87 3.87
CA GLN A 234 3.05 10.08 4.33
C GLN A 234 3.34 11.50 4.85
N LYS A 235 2.57 12.51 4.41
CA LYS A 235 2.68 13.89 4.94
C LYS A 235 1.92 14.09 6.25
N ALA A 236 1.02 13.17 6.58
CA ALA A 236 0.13 13.27 7.73
C ALA A 236 0.62 12.50 8.97
N GLY A 237 1.68 11.70 8.82
CA GLY A 237 2.37 11.01 9.91
C GLY A 237 3.64 11.76 10.30
#